data_AF-A0A4P7D0N9-F1
#
_entry.id   AF-A0A4P7D0N9-F1
#
_cell.length_a   1.000
_cell.length_b   1.000
_cell.length_c   1.000
_cell.angle_alpha   90.00
_cell.angle_beta   90.00
_cell.angle_gamma   90.00
#
_symmetry.space_group_name_H-M   'P 1'
#
loop_
_entity.id
_entity.type
_entity.pdbx_description
1 polymer ?
#
loop_
_entity_poly.entity_id
_entity_poly.type
_entity_poly.pdbx_seq_one_letter_code
_entity_poly.pdbx_strand_id
1 'polypeptide(L)' 'MLTVAALAGCAAQCPPPPAPRIVDTSCSWVKPMTASSSDTPDTKREVIAYELARQKNCPKEPQ' A
#
# COMPACT_ATOMS: atom_id res chain seq x y z
N MET A 1 -9.26 -19.04 -43.61
CA MET A 1 -8.35 -18.54 -42.56
C MET A 1 -8.25 -17.02 -42.66
N LEU A 2 -9.24 -16.27 -42.14
CA LEU A 2 -9.22 -14.80 -42.16
C LEU A 2 -9.26 -14.18 -40.75
N THR A 3 -9.41 -15.00 -39.72
CA THR A 3 -9.61 -14.55 -38.34
C THR A 3 -8.33 -14.19 -37.59
N VAL A 4 -7.16 -14.67 -38.03
CA VAL A 4 -5.87 -14.42 -37.34
C VAL A 4 -5.30 -13.03 -37.64
N ALA A 5 -5.58 -12.46 -38.82
CA ALA A 5 -5.04 -11.15 -39.21
C ALA A 5 -5.66 -9.97 -38.45
N ALA A 6 -6.90 -10.11 -37.95
CA ALA A 6 -7.60 -9.05 -37.24
C ALA A 6 -7.10 -8.84 -35.79
N LEU A 7 -6.44 -9.83 -35.19
CA LEU A 7 -5.95 -9.77 -33.81
C LEU A 7 -4.54 -9.17 -33.69
N ALA A 8 -3.74 -9.20 -34.77
CA ALA A 8 -2.38 -8.67 -34.78
C ALA A 8 -2.33 -7.13 -34.84
N GLY A 9 -3.39 -6.47 -35.29
CA GLY A 9 -3.47 -5.02 -35.41
C GLY A 9 -3.64 -4.26 -34.08
N CYS A 10 -4.12 -4.93 -33.02
CA CYS A 10 -4.33 -4.28 -31.73
C CYS A 10 -3.01 -4.04 -30.97
N ALA A 11 -2.02 -4.94 -31.08
CA ALA A 11 -0.77 -4.79 -30.35
C ALA A 11 0.13 -3.66 -30.91
N ALA A 12 0.06 -3.37 -32.20
CA ALA A 12 0.88 -2.35 -32.85
C ALA A 12 0.38 -0.91 -32.62
N GLN A 13 -0.92 -0.74 -32.35
CA GLN A 13 -1.57 0.55 -32.09
C GLN A 13 -1.77 0.83 -30.59
N CYS A 14 -1.41 -0.10 -29.70
CA CYS A 14 -1.50 0.14 -28.27
C CYS A 14 -0.40 1.12 -27.84
N PRO A 15 -0.74 2.22 -27.14
CA PRO A 15 0.27 3.02 -26.47
C PRO A 15 1.06 2.13 -25.51
N PRO A 16 2.38 2.36 -25.36
CA PRO A 16 3.19 1.57 -24.45
C PRO A 16 2.59 1.66 -23.04
N PRO A 17 2.57 0.54 -22.28
CA PRO A 17 2.10 0.58 -20.91
C PRO A 17 2.94 1.58 -20.10
N PRO A 18 2.34 2.27 -19.12
CA PRO A 18 3.09 3.18 -18.27
C PRO A 18 4.23 2.45 -17.58
N ALA A 19 5.33 3.16 -17.34
CA ALA A 19 6.47 2.61 -16.63
C ALA A 19 6.02 2.04 -15.27
N PRO A 20 6.54 0.87 -14.85
CA PRO A 20 6.22 0.31 -13.55
C PRO A 20 6.67 1.27 -12.46
N ARG A 21 5.80 1.47 -11.46
CA ARG A 21 6.09 2.28 -10.28
C ARG A 21 5.91 1.44 -9.03
N ILE A 22 6.80 1.63 -8.07
CA ILE A 22 6.65 1.08 -6.72
C ILE A 22 5.75 2.05 -5.96
N VAL A 23 4.59 1.58 -5.52
CA VAL A 23 3.68 2.34 -4.67
C VAL A 23 3.75 1.74 -3.28
N ASP A 24 4.19 2.52 -2.30
CA ASP A 24 4.09 2.09 -0.92
C ASP A 24 2.61 2.13 -0.49
N THR A 25 2.07 0.96 -0.21
CA THR A 25 0.69 0.78 0.26
C THR A 25 0.64 0.52 1.76
N SER A 26 1.76 0.63 2.48
CA SER A 26 1.88 0.36 3.91
C SER A 26 0.78 1.04 4.72
N CYS A 27 0.59 2.34 4.53
CA CYS A 27 -0.40 3.13 5.27
C CYS A 27 -1.86 2.70 5.04
N SER A 28 -2.17 1.90 4.01
CA SER A 28 -3.52 1.37 3.76
C SER A 28 -3.91 0.20 4.68
N TRP A 29 -2.92 -0.53 5.22
CA TRP A 29 -3.15 -1.70 6.06
C TRP A 29 -2.56 -1.58 7.47
N VAL A 30 -1.64 -0.64 7.69
CA VAL A 30 -1.12 -0.33 9.03
C VAL A 30 -2.22 0.31 9.88
N LYS A 31 -2.65 -0.36 10.94
CA LYS A 31 -3.75 0.09 11.81
C LYS A 31 -3.24 0.81 13.07
N PRO A 32 -4.00 1.77 13.61
CA PRO A 32 -3.72 2.32 14.94
C PRO A 32 -3.69 1.21 15.99
N MET A 33 -2.80 1.34 16.97
CA MET A 33 -2.69 0.39 18.08
C MET A 33 -2.72 1.13 19.41
N THR A 34 -3.36 0.52 20.41
CA THR A 34 -3.49 1.08 21.76
C THR A 34 -3.08 0.05 22.79
N ALA A 35 -2.39 0.49 23.83
CA ALA A 35 -2.00 -0.37 24.93
C ALA A 35 -3.22 -0.75 25.79
N SER A 36 -3.28 -2.02 26.19
CA SER A 36 -4.28 -2.55 27.13
C SER A 36 -3.76 -2.53 28.57
N SER A 37 -4.68 -2.54 29.54
CA SER A 37 -4.33 -2.69 30.96
C SER A 37 -3.63 -4.02 31.24
N SER A 38 -4.03 -5.08 30.52
CA SER A 38 -3.49 -6.44 30.61
C SER A 38 -2.07 -6.60 30.06
N ASP A 39 -1.56 -5.62 29.32
CA ASP A 39 -0.25 -5.73 28.68
C ASP A 39 0.88 -5.62 29.69
N THR A 40 1.96 -6.37 29.42
CA THR A 40 3.22 -6.22 30.16
C THR A 40 3.81 -4.82 29.96
N PRO A 41 4.64 -4.32 30.88
CA PRO A 41 5.30 -3.02 30.72
C PRO A 41 6.09 -2.90 29.41
N ASP A 42 6.71 -3.98 28.93
CA ASP A 42 7.50 -3.96 27.70
C ASP A 42 6.61 -3.91 26.46
N THR A 43 5.53 -4.71 26.41
CA THR A 43 4.52 -4.63 25.34
C THR A 43 3.92 -3.22 25.25
N LYS A 44 3.63 -2.57 26.39
CA LYS A 44 3.13 -1.19 26.41
C LYS A 44 4.11 -0.22 25.74
N ARG A 45 5.41 -0.36 26.02
CA ARG A 45 6.46 0.48 25.41
C ARG A 45 6.54 0.27 23.90
N GLU A 46 6.44 -0.97 23.44
CA GLU A 46 6.46 -1.31 22.01
C GLU A 46 5.24 -0.74 21.28
N VAL A 47 4.04 -0.87 21.84
CA VAL A 47 2.82 -0.30 21.27
C VAL A 47 2.93 1.22 21.12
N ILE A 48 3.44 1.90 22.14
CA ILE A 48 3.66 3.35 22.10
C ILE A 48 4.69 3.72 21.02
N ALA A 49 5.81 3.00 20.95
CA ALA A 49 6.84 3.24 19.94
C ALA A 49 6.33 3.01 18.52
N TYR A 50 5.55 1.95 18.31
CA TYR A 50 4.87 1.67 17.04
C TYR A 50 3.93 2.82 16.65
N GLU A 51 3.08 3.29 17.56
CA GLU A 51 2.08 4.30 17.24
C GLU A 51 2.73 5.66 16.92
N LEU A 52 3.84 6.01 17.59
CA LEU A 52 4.65 7.18 17.25
C LEU A 52 5.25 7.07 15.83
N ALA A 53 5.81 5.90 15.49
CA ALA A 53 6.34 5.66 14.15
C ALA A 53 5.23 5.69 13.09
N ARG A 54 4.08 5.09 13.38
CA ARG A 54 2.91 5.07 12.50
C ARG A 54 2.42 6.48 12.20
N GLN A 55 2.26 7.34 13.22
CA GLN A 55 1.80 8.71 13.02
C GLN A 55 2.78 9.55 12.20
N LYS A 56 4.09 9.34 12.38
CA LYS A 56 5.13 10.01 11.62
C LYS A 56 5.13 9.61 10.14
N ASN A 57 4.95 8.32 9.85
CA ASN A 57 5.08 7.78 8.49
C ASN A 57 3.75 7.73 7.72
N CYS A 58 2.63 7.63 8.42
CA CYS A 58 1.29 7.51 7.87
C CYS A 58 0.36 8.58 8.46
N PRO A 59 0.52 9.86 8.06
CA PRO A 59 -0.41 10.91 8.46
C PRO A 59 -1.81 10.56 7.95
N LYS A 60 -2.84 10.79 8.77
CA LYS A 60 -4.21 10.77 8.25
C LYS A 60 -4.30 11.88 7.22
N GLU A 61 -4.55 11.54 5.96
CA GLU A 61 -4.91 12.53 4.96
C GLU A 61 -6.10 13.34 5.50
N PRO A 62 -6.11 14.68 5.35
CA PRO A 62 -7.34 15.44 5.53
C PRO A 62 -8.39 14.84 4.59
N GLN A 63 -9.50 14.37 5.14
CA GLN A 63 -10.65 13.94 4.36
C GLN A 63 -11.21 15.10 3.54
#